data_AF-A0A1I2SA93-F1
#
_entry.id   AF-A0A1I2SA93-F1
#
_cell.length_a   1.000
_cell.length_b   1.000
_cell.length_c   1.000
_cell.angle_alpha   90.00
_cell.angle_beta   90.00
_cell.angle_gamma   90.00
#
_symmetry.space_group_name_H-M   'P 1'
#
loop_
_entity.id
_entity.type
_entity.pdbx_description
1 polymer ?
#
loop_
_entity_poly.entity_id
_entity_poly.type
_entity_poly.pdbx_seq_one_letter_code
_entity_poly.pdbx_strand_id
1 'polypeptide(L)'
;MGKVFISGSMRIKNLDDNVKFRLTHIIESGYEVIVGDADGVDASIQNFFLQHTYSKVTVYCTGGQPRNNVGRWPVKNIQSTATKGTRAYFTAKDLAMAEDCDFGLMIWDTKSTGTLSNTIELLSSEKKSRVYVNKEKLFVRVAEINDLENLVTHMSAFAFKKADEKIKLTNKIESIKNKTGSLF
;
A
#
# COMPACT_ATOMS: atom_id res chain seq x y z
N MET A 1 19.99 -4.35 -3.72
CA MET A 1 18.73 -5.13 -3.81
C MET A 1 17.68 -4.33 -3.05
N GLY A 2 16.47 -4.14 -3.60
CA GLY A 2 15.45 -3.30 -2.95
C GLY A 2 14.36 -4.11 -2.24
N LYS A 3 13.61 -3.45 -1.36
CA LYS A 3 12.44 -3.97 -0.66
C LYS A 3 11.19 -3.25 -1.12
N VAL A 4 10.22 -3.99 -1.65
CA VAL A 4 8.95 -3.46 -2.16
C VAL A 4 7.83 -3.68 -1.15
N PHE A 5 7.16 -2.59 -0.79
CA PHE A 5 5.89 -2.65 -0.04
C PHE A 5 4.73 -2.85 -1.01
N ILE A 6 4.05 -4.00 -0.92
CA ILE A 6 2.88 -4.29 -1.74
C ILE A 6 1.63 -4.27 -0.85
N SER A 7 0.63 -3.47 -1.23
CA SER A 7 -0.64 -3.38 -0.53
C SER A 7 -1.77 -3.02 -1.48
N GLY A 8 -3.02 -3.11 -1.01
CA GLY A 8 -4.15 -2.68 -1.82
C GLY A 8 -5.51 -2.79 -1.17
N SER A 9 -6.54 -2.56 -1.97
CA SER A 9 -7.92 -2.51 -1.48
C SER A 9 -8.42 -3.89 -1.06
N MET A 10 -8.95 -4.02 0.16
CA MET A 10 -9.55 -5.28 0.65
C MET A 10 -10.70 -5.81 -0.24
N ARG A 11 -11.31 -4.97 -1.07
CA ARG A 11 -12.40 -5.34 -1.99
C ARG A 11 -11.91 -6.04 -3.26
N ILE A 12 -10.64 -5.92 -3.61
CA ILE A 12 -10.06 -6.56 -4.80
C ILE A 12 -9.54 -7.93 -4.36
N LYS A 13 -10.18 -9.00 -4.86
CA LYS A 13 -9.81 -10.40 -4.56
C LYS A 13 -9.18 -11.13 -5.76
N ASN A 14 -9.26 -10.53 -6.94
CA ASN A 14 -8.68 -11.06 -8.16
C ASN A 14 -7.73 -10.00 -8.71
N LEU A 15 -6.47 -10.39 -8.90
CA LEU A 15 -5.44 -9.51 -9.45
C LEU A 15 -5.60 -9.46 -10.98
N ASP A 16 -5.51 -8.26 -11.52
CA ASP A 16 -5.45 -8.03 -12.96
C ASP A 16 -4.14 -8.56 -13.54
N ASP A 17 -4.13 -8.95 -14.82
CA ASP A 17 -2.94 -9.51 -15.45
C ASP A 17 -1.80 -8.48 -15.54
N ASN A 18 -2.10 -7.19 -15.65
CA ASN A 18 -1.09 -6.14 -15.56
C ASN A 18 -0.40 -6.10 -14.19
N VAL A 19 -1.14 -6.40 -13.11
CA VAL A 19 -0.58 -6.51 -11.75
C VAL A 19 0.28 -7.77 -11.66
N LYS A 20 -0.23 -8.92 -12.12
CA LYS A 20 0.54 -10.18 -12.13
C LYS A 20 1.85 -10.04 -12.89
N PHE A 21 1.82 -9.38 -14.06
CA PHE A 21 3.01 -9.07 -14.84
C PHE A 21 4.05 -8.30 -14.02
N ARG A 22 3.64 -7.29 -13.25
CA ARG A 22 4.55 -6.56 -12.34
C ARG A 22 5.08 -7.43 -11.20
N LEU A 23 4.27 -8.35 -10.66
CA LEU A 23 4.71 -9.26 -9.62
C LEU A 23 5.72 -10.29 -10.14
N THR A 24 5.53 -10.79 -11.37
CA THR A 24 6.53 -11.65 -12.04
C THR A 24 7.87 -10.91 -12.17
N HIS A 25 7.85 -9.64 -12.57
CA HIS A 25 9.08 -8.85 -12.65
C HIS A 25 9.74 -8.63 -11.27
N ILE A 26 8.95 -8.53 -10.20
CA ILE A 26 9.45 -8.45 -8.82
C ILE A 26 10.20 -9.74 -8.44
N ILE A 27 9.68 -10.89 -8.84
CA ILE A 27 10.31 -12.20 -8.64
C ILE A 27 11.63 -12.28 -9.43
N GLU A 28 11.60 -11.98 -10.72
CA GLU A 28 12.76 -12.03 -11.62
C GLU A 28 13.89 -11.12 -11.15
N SER A 29 13.54 -9.94 -10.64
CA SER A 29 14.50 -8.96 -10.11
C SER A 29 14.98 -9.32 -8.69
N GLY A 30 14.36 -10.31 -8.04
CA GLY A 30 14.75 -10.80 -6.72
C GLY A 30 14.51 -9.80 -5.58
N TYR A 31 13.57 -8.86 -5.73
CA TYR A 31 13.22 -7.86 -4.71
C TYR A 31 12.62 -8.51 -3.46
N GLU A 32 12.99 -8.02 -2.28
CA GLU A 32 12.31 -8.42 -1.04
C GLU A 32 10.89 -7.85 -1.01
N VAL A 33 9.90 -8.66 -0.69
CA VAL A 33 8.50 -8.25 -0.61
C VAL A 33 8.10 -8.12 0.85
N ILE A 34 7.49 -7.00 1.19
CA ILE A 34 6.72 -6.86 2.44
C ILE A 34 5.25 -6.64 2.11
N VAL A 35 4.41 -7.38 2.81
CA VAL A 35 2.97 -7.42 2.57
C VAL A 35 2.23 -7.55 3.90
N GLY A 36 1.04 -6.99 3.98
CA GLY A 36 0.20 -7.14 5.15
C GLY A 36 -0.50 -8.50 5.24
N ASP A 37 -1.15 -8.70 6.37
CA ASP A 37 -1.98 -9.87 6.67
C ASP A 37 -3.48 -9.71 6.32
N ALA A 38 -3.90 -8.64 5.63
CA ALA A 38 -5.32 -8.39 5.40
C ALA A 38 -5.93 -9.31 4.33
N ASP A 39 -7.26 -9.30 4.23
CA ASP A 39 -7.97 -9.90 3.08
C ASP A 39 -7.83 -9.02 1.82
N GLY A 40 -8.31 -9.53 0.69
CA GLY A 40 -8.31 -8.82 -0.58
C GLY A 40 -6.94 -8.86 -1.23
N VAL A 41 -6.37 -7.69 -1.55
CA VAL A 41 -5.09 -7.62 -2.28
C VAL A 41 -3.99 -8.32 -1.50
N ASP A 42 -3.82 -8.05 -0.21
CA ASP A 42 -2.77 -8.67 0.61
C ASP A 42 -2.79 -10.21 0.49
N ALA A 43 -3.94 -10.84 0.75
CA ALA A 43 -4.12 -12.28 0.58
C ALA A 43 -3.92 -12.74 -0.88
N SER A 44 -4.35 -11.97 -1.87
CA SER A 44 -4.19 -12.32 -3.29
C SER A 44 -2.72 -12.28 -3.73
N ILE A 45 -1.96 -11.28 -3.24
CA ILE A 45 -0.52 -11.13 -3.46
C ILE A 45 0.23 -12.27 -2.79
N GLN A 46 -0.12 -12.59 -1.55
CA GLN A 46 0.45 -13.76 -0.88
C GLN A 46 0.20 -15.04 -1.69
N ASN A 47 -1.04 -15.32 -2.12
CA ASN A 47 -1.34 -16.49 -2.95
C ASN A 47 -0.53 -16.52 -4.26
N PHE A 48 -0.37 -15.37 -4.92
CA PHE A 48 0.46 -15.26 -6.12
C PHE A 48 1.91 -15.70 -5.84
N PHE A 49 2.54 -15.18 -4.78
CA PHE A 49 3.92 -15.54 -4.45
C PHE A 49 4.07 -17.01 -4.01
N LEU A 50 3.07 -17.57 -3.33
CA LEU A 50 3.05 -19.00 -3.00
C LEU A 50 3.04 -19.87 -4.26
N GLN A 51 2.19 -19.55 -5.24
CA GLN A 51 2.08 -20.27 -6.51
C GLN A 51 3.38 -20.24 -7.32
N HIS A 52 4.19 -19.19 -7.16
CA HIS A 52 5.49 -19.05 -7.82
C HIS A 52 6.66 -19.48 -6.93
N THR A 53 6.39 -20.13 -5.79
CA THR A 53 7.40 -20.59 -4.83
C THR A 53 8.38 -19.49 -4.38
N TYR A 54 7.92 -18.23 -4.35
CA TYR A 54 8.77 -17.10 -4.04
C TYR A 54 8.97 -16.97 -2.52
N SER A 55 10.22 -17.03 -2.08
CA SER A 55 10.58 -17.12 -0.65
C SER A 55 10.93 -15.77 0.00
N LYS A 56 11.28 -14.75 -0.78
CA LYS A 56 11.68 -13.42 -0.29
C LYS A 56 10.48 -12.55 0.06
N VAL A 57 9.59 -13.07 0.90
CA VAL A 57 8.39 -12.37 1.38
C VAL A 57 8.43 -12.31 2.91
N THR A 58 8.01 -11.18 3.49
CA THR A 58 7.78 -11.04 4.94
C THR A 58 6.37 -10.48 5.17
N VAL A 59 5.60 -11.15 6.03
CA VAL A 59 4.23 -10.73 6.37
C VAL A 59 4.24 -9.84 7.61
N TYR A 60 3.55 -8.70 7.54
CA TYR A 60 3.43 -7.76 8.65
C TYR A 60 2.03 -7.83 9.26
N CYS A 61 1.97 -7.86 10.59
CA CYS A 61 0.71 -7.86 11.36
C CYS A 61 0.85 -7.06 12.66
N THR A 62 -0.28 -6.60 13.22
CA THR A 62 -0.31 -5.89 14.51
C THR A 62 -0.75 -6.80 15.65
N GLY A 63 0.05 -6.86 16.71
CA GLY A 63 -0.31 -7.31 18.06
C GLY A 63 -0.74 -8.79 18.19
N GLY A 64 -0.12 -9.66 17.39
CA GLY A 64 -0.27 -11.10 17.53
C GLY A 64 0.01 -11.88 16.26
N GLN A 65 -0.68 -13.02 16.10
CA GLN A 65 -0.62 -13.82 14.89
C GLN A 65 -1.25 -13.09 13.70
N PRO A 66 -0.70 -13.23 12.48
CA PRO A 66 -1.29 -12.64 11.29
C PRO A 66 -2.63 -13.29 10.98
N ARG A 67 -3.58 -12.49 10.47
CA ARG A 67 -4.86 -13.01 9.95
C ARG A 67 -4.64 -13.94 8.76
N ASN A 68 -3.77 -13.54 7.85
CA ASN A 68 -3.38 -14.31 6.67
C ASN A 68 -1.86 -14.41 6.55
N ASN A 69 -1.36 -15.64 6.41
CA ASN A 69 0.02 -15.96 6.01
C ASN A 69 0.02 -17.28 5.23
N VAL A 70 -0.50 -17.25 4.00
CA VAL A 70 -0.83 -18.49 3.25
C VAL A 70 0.41 -19.30 2.86
N GLY A 71 1.55 -18.65 2.65
CA GLY A 71 2.82 -19.31 2.31
C GLY A 71 3.74 -19.55 3.48
N ARG A 72 3.28 -19.30 4.72
CA ARG A 72 4.06 -19.51 5.95
C ARG A 72 5.42 -18.80 5.95
N TRP A 73 5.46 -17.59 5.39
CA TRP A 73 6.66 -16.76 5.38
C TRP A 73 7.00 -16.21 6.78
N PRO A 74 8.23 -15.71 6.99
CA PRO A 74 8.57 -14.94 8.17
C PRO A 74 7.56 -13.84 8.46
N VAL A 75 7.26 -13.64 9.75
CA VAL A 75 6.29 -12.64 10.22
C VAL A 75 7.02 -11.56 11.02
N LYS A 76 6.81 -10.29 10.67
CA LYS A 76 7.19 -9.15 11.51
C LYS A 76 5.95 -8.63 12.24
N ASN A 77 5.90 -8.87 13.55
CA ASN A 77 4.79 -8.43 14.40
C ASN A 77 5.09 -7.05 14.99
N ILE A 78 4.20 -6.10 14.73
CA ILE A 78 4.30 -4.74 15.23
C ILE A 78 3.43 -4.59 16.48
N GLN A 79 4.06 -4.17 17.56
CA GLN A 79 3.35 -3.80 18.78
C GLN A 79 2.74 -2.41 18.61
N SER A 80 1.46 -2.28 18.93
CA SER A 80 0.74 -1.01 18.91
C SER A 80 0.22 -0.69 20.30
N THR A 81 0.47 0.53 20.76
CA THR A 81 -0.11 1.07 21.99
C THR A 81 -1.55 1.54 21.81
N ALA A 82 -2.02 1.68 20.57
CA ALA A 82 -3.41 2.04 20.28
C ALA A 82 -4.39 0.93 20.71
N THR A 83 -5.61 1.31 21.02
CA THR A 83 -6.67 0.37 21.42
C THR A 83 -6.93 -0.67 20.33
N LYS A 84 -6.92 -1.96 20.69
CA LYS A 84 -7.21 -3.09 19.78
C LYS A 84 -8.54 -2.85 19.05
N GLY A 85 -8.56 -3.17 17.75
CA GLY A 85 -9.74 -2.99 16.90
C GLY A 85 -9.93 -1.57 16.34
N THR A 86 -9.17 -0.58 16.82
CA THR A 86 -9.20 0.76 16.22
C THR A 86 -8.41 0.83 14.92
N ARG A 87 -8.69 1.85 14.12
CA ARG A 87 -7.91 2.11 12.91
C ARG A 87 -6.42 2.31 13.22
N ALA A 88 -6.11 3.10 14.25
CA ALA A 88 -4.74 3.39 14.65
C ALA A 88 -3.95 2.11 14.96
N TYR A 89 -4.60 1.13 15.58
CA TYR A 89 -4.02 -0.19 15.83
C TYR A 89 -3.68 -0.92 14.53
N PHE A 90 -4.61 -0.99 13.57
CA PHE A 90 -4.35 -1.67 12.31
C PHE A 90 -3.37 -0.94 11.39
N THR A 91 -3.26 0.39 11.48
CA THR A 91 -2.31 1.17 10.67
C THR A 91 -0.88 1.10 11.20
N ALA A 92 -0.64 0.65 12.44
CA ALA A 92 0.71 0.57 13.00
C ALA A 92 1.65 -0.29 12.13
N LYS A 93 1.16 -1.45 11.64
CA LYS A 93 1.91 -2.28 10.70
C LYS A 93 2.12 -1.63 9.34
N ASP A 94 1.18 -0.80 8.88
CA ASP A 94 1.24 -0.14 7.58
C ASP A 94 2.32 0.94 7.57
N LEU A 95 2.43 1.68 8.69
CA LEU A 95 3.52 2.63 8.92
C LEU A 95 4.88 1.94 8.95
N ALA A 96 5.00 0.81 9.67
CA ALA A 96 6.23 0.04 9.70
C ALA A 96 6.62 -0.49 8.30
N MET A 97 5.66 -0.97 7.50
CA MET A 97 5.93 -1.36 6.12
C MET A 97 6.39 -0.18 5.27
N ALA A 98 5.75 0.98 5.39
CA ALA A 98 6.17 2.19 4.68
C ALA A 98 7.59 2.62 5.08
N GLU A 99 7.97 2.48 6.34
CA GLU A 99 9.31 2.76 6.87
C GLU A 99 10.35 1.74 6.39
N ASP A 100 10.03 0.46 6.37
CA ASP A 100 10.99 -0.62 6.08
C ASP A 100 11.31 -0.82 4.59
N CYS A 101 10.49 -0.28 3.68
CA CYS A 101 10.63 -0.46 2.22
C CYS A 101 11.43 0.64 1.53
N ASP A 102 11.83 0.39 0.28
CA ASP A 102 12.44 1.39 -0.61
C ASP A 102 11.42 2.03 -1.55
N PHE A 103 10.39 1.28 -1.96
CA PHE A 103 9.32 1.75 -2.84
C PHE A 103 8.03 0.93 -2.67
N GLY A 104 6.92 1.47 -3.16
CA GLY A 104 5.60 0.84 -3.05
C GLY A 104 4.99 0.37 -4.37
N LEU A 105 4.19 -0.70 -4.31
CA LEU A 105 3.23 -1.10 -5.33
C LEU A 105 1.84 -1.20 -4.70
N MET A 106 0.94 -0.31 -5.10
CA MET A 106 -0.40 -0.17 -4.50
C MET A 106 -1.48 -0.57 -5.49
N ILE A 107 -2.36 -1.51 -5.14
CA ILE A 107 -3.46 -1.94 -6.00
C ILE A 107 -4.75 -1.33 -5.48
N TRP A 108 -5.32 -0.36 -6.21
CA TRP A 108 -6.33 0.53 -5.68
C TRP A 108 -7.64 0.51 -6.48
N ASP A 109 -8.77 0.52 -5.76
CA ASP A 109 -10.13 0.51 -6.31
C ASP A 109 -10.77 1.91 -6.38
N THR A 110 -9.95 2.97 -6.31
CA THR A 110 -10.34 4.39 -6.23
C THR A 110 -11.22 4.77 -5.03
N LYS A 111 -11.33 3.87 -4.03
CA LYS A 111 -12.21 4.04 -2.86
C LYS A 111 -11.50 3.74 -1.53
N SER A 112 -10.57 2.79 -1.52
CA SER A 112 -9.87 2.38 -0.30
C SER A 112 -9.03 3.52 0.26
N THR A 113 -9.48 4.05 1.38
CA THR A 113 -8.74 5.05 2.16
C THR A 113 -7.48 4.49 2.80
N GLY A 114 -7.43 3.19 3.09
CA GLY A 114 -6.22 2.53 3.62
C GLY A 114 -5.10 2.54 2.58
N THR A 115 -5.40 2.07 1.36
CA THR A 115 -4.44 2.06 0.25
C THR A 115 -3.97 3.47 -0.11
N LEU A 116 -4.89 4.44 -0.19
CA LEU A 116 -4.51 5.83 -0.41
C LEU A 116 -3.65 6.40 0.73
N SER A 117 -3.92 6.02 1.99
CA SER A 117 -3.08 6.43 3.13
C SER A 117 -1.66 5.88 3.00
N ASN A 118 -1.51 4.62 2.58
CA ASN A 118 -0.19 4.00 2.37
C ASN A 118 0.59 4.71 1.25
N THR A 119 -0.08 5.08 0.16
CA THR A 119 0.53 5.90 -0.89
C THR A 119 1.00 7.26 -0.37
N ILE A 120 0.17 7.95 0.43
CA ILE A 120 0.50 9.26 1.01
C ILE A 120 1.66 9.14 2.02
N GLU A 121 1.69 8.06 2.81
CA GLU A 121 2.76 7.81 3.78
C GLU A 121 4.11 7.62 3.10
N LEU A 122 4.14 6.82 2.02
CA LEU A 122 5.35 6.66 1.21
C LEU A 122 5.80 8.00 0.63
N LEU A 123 4.90 8.77 0.03
CA LEU A 123 5.23 10.07 -0.53
C LEU A 123 5.76 11.05 0.54
N SER A 124 5.14 11.06 1.73
CA SER A 124 5.56 11.90 2.86
C SER A 124 6.93 11.52 3.41
N SER A 125 7.34 10.27 3.17
CA SER A 125 8.67 9.72 3.51
C SER A 125 9.64 9.76 2.32
N GLU A 126 9.34 10.53 1.28
CA GLU A 126 10.14 10.69 0.05
C GLU A 126 10.35 9.38 -0.74
N LYS A 127 9.48 8.39 -0.52
CA LYS A 127 9.51 7.10 -1.20
C LYS A 127 8.52 7.07 -2.35
N LYS A 128 8.97 6.50 -3.47
CA LYS A 128 8.18 6.41 -4.70
C LYS A 128 7.23 5.23 -4.62
N SER A 129 6.08 5.34 -5.28
CA SER A 129 5.18 4.22 -5.48
C SER A 129 4.64 4.14 -6.90
N ARG A 130 4.20 2.94 -7.28
CA ARG A 130 3.36 2.68 -8.45
C ARG A 130 1.98 2.29 -7.96
N VAL A 131 0.96 3.05 -8.32
CA VAL A 131 -0.43 2.78 -7.96
C VAL A 131 -1.15 2.24 -9.18
N TYR A 132 -1.57 0.99 -9.11
CA TYR A 132 -2.44 0.38 -10.10
C TYR A 132 -3.89 0.74 -9.82
N VAL A 133 -4.48 1.52 -10.72
CA VAL A 133 -5.87 1.95 -10.62
C VAL A 133 -6.75 0.91 -11.29
N ASN A 134 -7.38 0.05 -10.48
CA ASN A 134 -8.02 -1.18 -10.97
C ASN A 134 -9.23 -0.95 -11.87
N LYS A 135 -9.91 0.19 -11.74
CA LYS A 135 -11.07 0.53 -12.59
C LYS A 135 -10.62 0.94 -13.99
N GLU A 136 -9.54 1.71 -14.09
CA GLU A 136 -8.99 2.24 -15.35
C GLU A 136 -7.89 1.35 -15.95
N LYS A 137 -7.46 0.31 -15.23
CA LYS A 137 -6.48 -0.71 -15.68
C LYS A 137 -5.11 -0.13 -16.04
N LEU A 138 -4.70 0.92 -15.33
CA LEU A 138 -3.45 1.63 -15.59
C LEU A 138 -2.60 1.79 -14.33
N PHE A 139 -1.30 2.06 -14.53
CA PHE A 139 -0.38 2.42 -13.47
C PHE A 139 -0.16 3.93 -13.43
N VAL A 140 -0.39 4.54 -12.27
CA VAL A 140 0.01 5.91 -11.95
C VAL A 140 1.28 5.86 -11.13
N ARG A 141 2.29 6.64 -11.51
CA ARG A 141 3.47 6.89 -10.68
C ARG A 141 3.08 7.90 -9.61
N VAL A 142 3.53 7.70 -8.37
CA VAL A 142 3.48 8.72 -7.31
C VAL A 142 4.87 8.89 -6.71
N ALA A 143 5.50 10.00 -7.02
CA ALA A 143 6.83 10.40 -6.52
C ALA A 143 6.87 11.86 -6.06
N GLU A 144 5.92 12.69 -6.48
CA GLU A 144 5.79 14.09 -6.08
C GLU A 144 4.33 14.47 -5.85
N ILE A 145 4.08 15.68 -5.34
CA ILE A 145 2.73 16.12 -4.98
C ILE A 145 1.78 16.17 -6.19
N ASN A 146 2.25 16.60 -7.35
CA ASN A 146 1.45 16.66 -8.57
C ASN A 146 0.98 15.26 -9.02
N ASP A 147 1.80 14.23 -8.78
CA ASP A 147 1.43 12.86 -9.05
C ASP A 147 0.28 12.40 -8.14
N LEU A 148 0.30 12.79 -6.86
CA LEU A 148 -0.77 12.47 -5.90
C LEU A 148 -2.05 13.23 -6.26
N GLU A 149 -1.95 14.52 -6.62
CA GLU A 149 -3.07 15.32 -7.11
C GLU A 149 -3.69 14.66 -8.36
N ASN A 150 -2.87 14.18 -9.30
CA ASN A 150 -3.35 13.41 -10.45
C ASN A 150 -4.01 12.08 -10.04
N LEU A 151 -3.40 11.33 -9.10
CA LEU A 151 -3.96 10.06 -8.63
C LEU A 151 -5.39 10.21 -8.08
N VAL A 152 -5.64 11.26 -7.29
CA VAL A 152 -6.96 11.46 -6.67
C VAL A 152 -8.04 11.88 -7.68
N THR A 153 -7.68 12.30 -8.90
CA THR A 153 -8.66 12.57 -9.97
C THR A 153 -9.40 11.30 -10.45
N HIS A 154 -8.82 10.11 -10.22
CA HIS A 154 -9.48 8.84 -10.52
C HIS A 154 -10.62 8.49 -9.54
N MET A 155 -10.75 9.24 -8.44
CA MET A 155 -11.86 9.09 -7.50
C MET A 155 -13.12 9.74 -8.04
N SER A 156 -14.28 9.15 -7.77
CA SER A 156 -15.54 9.91 -7.91
C SER A 156 -15.64 11.00 -6.84
N ALA A 157 -16.39 12.07 -7.09
CA ALA A 157 -16.63 13.13 -6.10
C ALA A 157 -17.12 12.59 -4.75
N PHE A 158 -17.97 11.55 -4.77
CA PHE A 158 -18.44 10.87 -3.56
C PHE A 158 -17.33 10.11 -2.83
N ALA A 159 -16.48 9.38 -3.56
CA ALA A 159 -15.36 8.65 -2.96
C ALA A 159 -14.31 9.62 -2.39
N PHE A 160 -14.04 10.72 -3.10
CA PHE A 160 -13.16 11.79 -2.65
C PHE A 160 -13.69 12.40 -1.34
N LYS A 161 -14.97 12.82 -1.31
CA LYS A 161 -15.59 13.38 -0.10
C LYS A 161 -15.48 12.43 1.10
N LYS A 162 -15.78 11.15 0.90
CA LYS A 162 -15.63 10.12 1.97
C LYS A 162 -14.19 9.95 2.42
N ALA A 163 -13.23 10.00 1.50
CA ALA A 163 -11.82 9.95 1.85
C ALA A 163 -11.44 11.19 2.66
N ASP A 164 -11.85 12.37 2.24
CA ASP A 164 -11.55 13.61 2.93
C ASP A 164 -12.14 13.65 4.35
N GLU A 165 -13.39 13.23 4.53
CA GLU A 165 -14.00 13.09 5.86
C GLU A 165 -13.18 12.18 6.79
N LYS A 166 -12.69 11.06 6.25
CA LYS A 166 -12.07 9.97 7.02
C LYS A 166 -10.56 10.11 7.24
N ILE A 167 -9.84 10.73 6.32
CA ILE A 167 -8.36 10.88 6.39
C ILE A 167 -7.87 12.32 6.27
N LYS A 168 -8.78 13.29 6.12
CA LYS A 168 -8.45 14.70 5.87
C LYS A 168 -7.53 14.82 4.66
N LEU A 169 -7.96 14.24 3.55
CA LEU A 169 -7.20 14.08 2.31
C LEU A 169 -6.70 15.43 1.78
N THR A 170 -7.57 16.43 1.74
CA THR A 170 -7.24 17.79 1.29
C THR A 170 -6.14 18.37 2.17
N ASN A 171 -6.29 18.32 3.49
CA ASN A 171 -5.28 18.80 4.44
C ASN A 171 -3.94 18.07 4.30
N LYS A 172 -3.96 16.77 4.00
CA LYS A 172 -2.74 15.98 3.76
C LYS A 172 -2.02 16.41 2.48
N ILE A 173 -2.75 16.63 1.39
CA ILE A 173 -2.20 17.13 0.13
C ILE A 173 -1.58 18.53 0.34
N GLU A 174 -2.31 19.44 0.98
CA GLU A 174 -1.83 20.79 1.30
C GLU A 174 -0.58 20.77 2.20
N SER A 175 -0.56 19.90 3.22
CA SER A 175 0.58 19.78 4.12
C SER A 175 1.86 19.34 3.39
N ILE A 176 1.75 18.38 2.46
CA ILE A 176 2.88 17.94 1.65
C ILE A 176 3.33 19.07 0.71
N LYS A 177 2.37 19.74 0.05
CA LYS A 177 2.64 20.87 -0.85
C LYS A 177 3.43 21.99 -0.17
N ASN A 178 3.03 22.36 1.04
CA ASN A 178 3.69 23.42 1.80
C ASN A 178 5.09 23.02 2.26
N LYS A 179 5.33 21.75 2.61
CA LYS A 179 6.69 21.26 2.93
C LYS A 179 7.62 21.31 1.72
N THR A 180 7.13 20.96 0.53
CA THR A 180 7.92 21.04 -0.70
C THR A 180 8.21 22.49 -1.10
N GLY A 181 7.27 23.41 -0.82
CA GLY A 181 7.44 24.84 -1.09
C GLY A 181 8.37 25.58 -0.13
N SER A 182 8.55 25.11 1.12
CA SER A 182 9.42 25.77 2.11
C SER A 182 10.91 25.37 2.01
N LEU A 183 11.26 24.52 1.05
CA LEU A 183 12.64 24.09 0.76
C LEU A 183 13.32 24.95 -0.32
N PHE A 184 12.66 26.03 -0.75
CA PHE A 184 13.14 27.06 -1.68
C PHE A 184 12.95 28.44 -1.05
#